data_AF-A0A3G9K1G4-F1
#
_entry.id   AF-A0A3G9K1G4-F1
#
_cell.length_a   1.000
_cell.length_b   1.000
_cell.length_c   1.000
_cell.angle_alpha   90.00
_cell.angle_beta   90.00
_cell.angle_gamma   90.00
#
_symmetry.space_group_name_H-M   'P 1'
#
loop_
_entity.id
_entity.type
_entity.pdbx_description
1 polymer ?
#
loop_
_entity_poly.entity_id
_entity_poly.type
_entity_poly.pdbx_seq_one_letter_code
_entity_poly.pdbx_strand_id
1 'polypeptide(L)'
;MIEHKLSNVLLKPAEHLTGHDELYAFCSSPLAYDDARQALVVDEPTDFMTFLNACSTGKWAKYCGIHEVTLSLELSGDACEVVIKGLPAGARADAESTVELDRLSIKPEEGGHARVSATIDAAGMDLVAFELLPAGRTLLHSGSYSARVDDARVRPVRIALSTTTFKKEHYIVPNIELMRSSVAGDDGPIHDNFHMFVVDNGSTLDAAALSDELVTVIPNANVGGAGGFARGMLAALDSEQPFTHVILMDDDVHVFPESIKRTYNLLALATDEYANAFVNGAMLSVEQPTRLFEDVSHVLRSGKYAKLKPDHYVDRLADVVANERENVEVEHAYGAWWFSCIPVANIREKGLPLPVFVRCDDVEYGLRSNPTYMTMNGICVWHESFEGRPRASVDCYQYVRNFLVMAACDGFVNTELFMTRVWRNVMLRRRELEYGAAELLLQGVEDYLRGPEWLMEVDGSALMRKNAQLNDKFVPLSEVDPELLDSADLDAIHPEPHHAIGIAGKLRKSIPYDKHLLPDALLRKAPGHMQTTGPCVYDNDTVARKTVLVLDVTGEKAAVRRMDRERNHRIIERERTLKRRWQLEHEKVAAAYADAFPKMTSDAWWRGYLGMK
;
A
#
# COMPACT_ATOMS: atom_id res chain seq x y z
N MET A 1 8.57 6.46 36.43
CA MET A 1 8.10 5.24 35.74
C MET A 1 6.59 5.27 35.68
N ILE A 2 6.04 5.28 34.47
CA ILE A 2 4.61 5.16 34.19
C ILE A 2 4.34 3.84 33.45
N GLU A 3 3.09 3.42 33.40
CA GLU A 3 2.65 2.34 32.52
C GLU A 3 2.15 2.96 31.20
N HIS A 4 2.81 2.62 30.09
CA HIS A 4 2.45 3.12 28.76
C HIS A 4 1.90 1.97 27.92
N LYS A 5 0.71 2.13 27.37
CA LYS A 5 0.07 1.11 26.53
C LYS A 5 0.81 0.97 25.20
N LEU A 6 1.09 -0.27 24.78
CA LEU A 6 1.72 -0.58 23.50
C LEU A 6 0.67 -0.82 22.42
N SER A 7 -0.25 -1.75 22.68
CA SER A 7 -1.31 -2.16 21.77
C SER A 7 -2.51 -2.72 22.53
N ASN A 8 -3.69 -2.64 21.92
CA ASN A 8 -4.89 -3.34 22.39
C ASN A 8 -4.93 -4.77 21.80
N VAL A 9 -5.52 -5.69 22.57
CA VAL A 9 -5.99 -6.97 22.06
C VAL A 9 -7.37 -6.75 21.46
N LEU A 10 -7.53 -7.16 20.21
CA LEU A 10 -8.73 -6.97 19.41
C LEU A 10 -9.65 -8.16 19.54
N LEU A 11 -10.89 -7.85 19.92
CA LEU A 11 -11.87 -8.85 20.36
C LEU A 11 -13.01 -9.03 19.37
N LYS A 12 -13.35 -7.96 18.62
CA LYS A 12 -14.44 -7.95 17.66
C LYS A 12 -13.88 -7.98 16.24
N PRO A 13 -14.09 -9.06 15.47
CA PRO A 13 -13.75 -9.09 14.07
C PRO A 13 -14.44 -7.96 13.31
N ALA A 14 -13.70 -7.26 12.45
CA ALA A 14 -14.27 -6.25 11.58
C ALA A 14 -15.16 -6.92 10.51
N GLU A 15 -16.23 -6.24 10.10
CA GLU A 15 -17.22 -6.81 9.16
C GLU A 15 -16.58 -7.25 7.83
N HIS A 16 -15.63 -6.48 7.29
CA HIS A 16 -14.89 -6.81 6.07
C HIS A 16 -13.93 -8.01 6.22
N LEU A 17 -13.73 -8.51 7.44
CA LEU A 17 -12.89 -9.68 7.76
C LEU A 17 -13.73 -10.88 8.22
N THR A 18 -15.04 -10.86 7.97
CA THR A 18 -15.93 -11.99 8.30
C THR A 18 -15.41 -13.27 7.64
N GLY A 19 -15.17 -14.30 8.45
CA GLY A 19 -14.62 -15.58 7.99
C GLY A 19 -13.08 -15.64 7.96
N HIS A 20 -12.40 -14.61 8.47
CA HIS A 20 -10.94 -14.52 8.60
C HIS A 20 -10.51 -14.33 10.06
N ASP A 21 -11.12 -15.10 10.96
CA ASP A 21 -10.92 -15.01 12.40
C ASP A 21 -9.47 -15.30 12.82
N GLU A 22 -8.72 -16.04 11.98
CA GLU A 22 -7.29 -16.35 12.16
C GLU A 22 -6.38 -15.12 12.23
N LEU A 23 -6.85 -13.95 11.76
CA LEU A 23 -6.16 -12.68 11.96
C LEU A 23 -6.20 -12.21 13.42
N TYR A 24 -7.25 -12.61 14.15
CA TYR A 24 -7.52 -12.24 15.54
C TYR A 24 -7.11 -13.35 16.51
N ALA A 25 -7.55 -14.59 16.30
CA ALA A 25 -7.20 -15.74 17.11
C ALA A 25 -7.27 -17.05 16.32
N PHE A 26 -6.46 -18.04 16.72
CA PHE A 26 -6.56 -19.41 16.23
C PHE A 26 -7.44 -20.23 17.17
N CYS A 27 -8.57 -20.71 16.66
CA CYS A 27 -9.52 -21.59 17.34
C CYS A 27 -10.20 -22.52 16.32
N SER A 28 -10.91 -23.55 16.79
CA SER A 28 -11.57 -24.55 15.94
C SER A 28 -12.91 -24.09 15.39
N SER A 29 -13.58 -23.19 16.12
CA SER A 29 -14.88 -22.62 15.85
C SER A 29 -14.75 -21.14 15.49
N PRO A 30 -15.63 -20.57 14.64
CA PRO A 30 -15.64 -19.13 14.37
C PRO A 30 -15.80 -18.30 15.65
N LEU A 31 -15.15 -17.14 15.69
CA LEU A 31 -15.21 -16.23 16.84
C LEU A 31 -16.62 -15.65 16.98
N ALA A 32 -17.10 -15.60 18.22
CA ALA A 32 -18.41 -15.06 18.55
C ALA A 32 -18.27 -13.85 19.48
N TYR A 33 -18.77 -12.69 19.04
CA TYR A 33 -18.79 -11.48 19.86
C TYR A 33 -20.22 -11.23 20.41
N ASP A 34 -20.33 -11.05 21.72
CA ASP A 34 -21.60 -10.71 22.39
C ASP A 34 -21.73 -9.18 22.49
N ASP A 35 -22.49 -8.57 21.56
CA ASP A 35 -22.72 -7.12 21.56
C ASP A 35 -23.45 -6.61 22.81
N ALA A 36 -24.26 -7.42 23.49
CA ALA A 36 -24.94 -6.96 24.70
C ALA A 36 -23.99 -6.86 25.89
N ARG A 37 -23.02 -7.77 25.95
CA ARG A 37 -21.99 -7.82 27.00
C ARG A 37 -20.68 -7.13 26.60
N GLN A 38 -20.54 -6.72 25.35
CA GLN A 38 -19.33 -6.12 24.76
C GLN A 38 -18.08 -7.00 24.96
N ALA A 39 -18.22 -8.30 24.73
CA ALA A 39 -17.16 -9.27 25.02
C ALA A 39 -17.04 -10.36 23.94
N LEU A 40 -15.81 -10.83 23.73
CA LEU A 40 -15.54 -12.04 22.96
C LEU A 40 -15.92 -13.27 23.78
N VAL A 41 -16.71 -14.16 23.20
CA VAL A 41 -17.09 -15.44 23.80
C VAL A 41 -15.99 -16.47 23.51
N VAL A 42 -15.49 -17.09 24.57
CA VAL A 42 -14.41 -18.08 24.54
C VAL A 42 -14.93 -19.35 25.21
N ASP A 43 -15.40 -20.29 24.39
CA ASP A 43 -15.97 -21.58 24.82
C ASP A 43 -14.99 -22.76 24.60
N GLU A 44 -13.84 -22.52 23.98
CA GLU A 44 -12.81 -23.51 23.64
C GLU A 44 -11.38 -22.91 23.71
N PRO A 45 -10.32 -23.74 23.70
CA PRO A 45 -8.94 -23.25 23.59
C PRO A 45 -8.77 -22.28 22.42
N THR A 46 -8.33 -21.06 22.73
CA THR A 46 -8.22 -19.97 21.75
C THR A 46 -6.88 -19.27 21.89
N ASP A 47 -6.07 -19.32 20.84
CA ASP A 47 -4.70 -18.79 20.82
C ASP A 47 -4.62 -17.42 20.12
N PHE A 48 -4.08 -16.42 20.79
CA PHE A 48 -3.95 -15.05 20.30
C PHE A 48 -2.57 -14.74 19.71
N MET A 49 -1.74 -15.75 19.43
CA MET A 49 -0.47 -15.60 18.69
C MET A 49 -0.70 -15.38 17.19
N THR A 50 -1.40 -14.30 16.85
CA THR A 50 -1.85 -13.95 15.50
C THR A 50 -1.25 -12.64 15.02
N PHE A 51 -1.43 -12.32 13.74
CA PHE A 51 -0.95 -11.07 13.14
C PHE A 51 -1.44 -9.81 13.87
N LEU A 52 -2.70 -9.80 14.32
CA LEU A 52 -3.27 -8.62 14.97
C LEU A 52 -3.06 -8.62 16.49
N ASN A 53 -3.07 -9.78 17.17
CA ASN A 53 -3.12 -9.84 18.64
C ASN A 53 -1.82 -10.27 19.33
N ALA A 54 -0.82 -10.74 18.60
CA ALA A 54 0.51 -10.94 19.17
C ALA A 54 1.20 -9.59 19.42
N CYS A 55 1.95 -9.50 20.51
CA CYS A 55 2.86 -8.39 20.77
C CYS A 55 4.15 -8.60 19.98
N SER A 56 4.47 -7.68 19.05
CA SER A 56 5.73 -7.63 18.29
C SER A 56 6.94 -7.27 19.16
N THR A 57 7.30 -8.14 20.12
CA THR A 57 8.33 -7.86 21.13
C THR A 57 9.71 -7.66 20.51
N GLY A 58 10.01 -8.33 19.39
CA GLY A 58 11.24 -8.12 18.64
C GLY A 58 11.35 -6.68 18.10
N LYS A 59 10.26 -6.12 17.58
CA LYS A 59 10.23 -4.74 17.07
C LYS A 59 10.17 -3.70 18.20
N TRP A 60 9.44 -3.96 19.29
CA TRP A 60 9.47 -3.09 20.49
C TRP A 60 10.86 -3.03 21.12
N ALA A 61 11.56 -4.15 21.17
CA ALA A 61 12.96 -4.20 21.59
C ALA A 61 13.86 -3.40 20.65
N LYS A 62 13.73 -3.62 19.32
CA LYS A 62 14.54 -2.95 18.31
C LYS A 62 14.34 -1.43 18.28
N TYR A 63 13.08 -0.97 18.20
CA TYR A 63 12.77 0.43 17.96
C TYR A 63 12.65 1.27 19.24
N CYS A 64 12.28 0.64 20.37
CA CYS A 64 11.98 1.34 21.62
C CYS A 64 12.86 0.89 22.80
N GLY A 65 13.68 -0.15 22.65
CA GLY A 65 14.46 -0.72 23.75
C GLY A 65 13.58 -1.28 24.87
N ILE A 66 12.40 -1.81 24.53
CA ILE A 66 11.45 -2.41 25.47
C ILE A 66 11.67 -3.92 25.46
N HIS A 67 12.03 -4.47 26.62
CA HIS A 67 12.31 -5.89 26.80
C HIS A 67 11.39 -6.56 27.82
N GLU A 68 10.55 -5.79 28.51
CA GLU A 68 9.58 -6.28 29.46
C GLU A 68 8.21 -5.73 29.06
N VAL A 69 7.21 -6.61 28.97
CA VAL A 69 5.84 -6.28 28.58
C VAL A 69 4.86 -6.81 29.60
N THR A 70 3.83 -6.03 29.90
CA THR A 70 2.75 -6.42 30.80
C THR A 70 1.51 -6.73 29.97
N LEU A 71 1.02 -7.96 30.05
CA LEU A 71 -0.28 -8.34 29.53
C LEU A 71 -1.34 -8.06 30.59
N SER A 72 -2.41 -7.35 30.22
CA SER A 72 -3.57 -7.14 31.10
C SER A 72 -4.84 -7.55 30.39
N LEU A 73 -5.67 -8.40 31.03
CA LEU A 73 -6.94 -8.89 30.49
C LEU A 73 -8.06 -8.69 31.53
N GLU A 74 -9.29 -8.50 31.05
CA GLU A 74 -10.50 -8.49 31.87
C GLU A 74 -11.47 -9.58 31.40
N LEU A 75 -11.80 -10.52 32.29
CA LEU A 75 -12.55 -11.74 31.99
C LEU A 75 -13.75 -11.89 32.91
N SER A 76 -14.80 -12.56 32.45
CA SER A 76 -15.96 -12.97 33.27
C SER A 76 -16.49 -14.33 32.82
N GLY A 77 -17.45 -14.89 33.56
CA GLY A 77 -18.04 -16.19 33.24
C GLY A 77 -17.32 -17.33 33.96
N ASP A 78 -17.15 -18.45 33.28
CA ASP A 78 -16.51 -19.64 33.86
C ASP A 78 -15.01 -19.44 34.09
N ALA A 79 -14.41 -20.34 34.88
CA ALA A 79 -12.98 -20.31 35.14
C ALA A 79 -12.18 -20.51 33.84
N CYS A 80 -11.01 -19.88 33.75
CA CYS A 80 -10.15 -19.92 32.57
C CYS A 80 -8.68 -19.90 32.99
N GLU A 81 -7.87 -20.75 32.35
CA GLU A 81 -6.41 -20.63 32.43
C GLU A 81 -5.92 -19.69 31.32
N VAL A 82 -5.09 -18.72 31.68
CA VAL A 82 -4.38 -17.84 30.75
C VAL A 82 -2.95 -18.34 30.66
N VAL A 83 -2.60 -18.89 29.50
CA VAL A 83 -1.24 -19.36 29.21
C VAL A 83 -0.53 -18.29 28.41
N ILE A 84 0.48 -17.66 28.99
CA ILE A 84 1.28 -16.65 28.30
C ILE A 84 2.42 -17.37 27.58
N LYS A 85 2.56 -17.10 26.28
CA LYS A 85 3.48 -17.80 25.40
C LYS A 85 4.40 -16.83 24.68
N GLY A 86 5.65 -17.24 24.47
CA GLY A 86 6.64 -16.52 23.68
C GLY A 86 7.12 -17.36 22.50
N LEU A 87 7.44 -16.70 21.39
CA LEU A 87 8.23 -17.30 20.32
C LEU A 87 9.66 -16.77 20.37
N PRO A 88 10.66 -17.59 20.73
CA PRO A 88 12.04 -17.15 20.81
C PRO A 88 12.61 -16.68 19.47
N ALA A 89 13.47 -15.67 19.54
CA ALA A 89 14.16 -15.12 18.37
C ALA A 89 14.96 -16.18 17.62
N GLY A 90 14.73 -16.28 16.31
CA GLY A 90 15.39 -17.26 15.45
C GLY A 90 14.87 -18.70 15.55
N ALA A 91 13.91 -18.99 16.44
CA ALA A 91 13.26 -20.30 16.50
C ALA A 91 12.40 -20.55 15.24
N ARG A 92 12.02 -21.81 15.02
CA ARG A 92 11.07 -22.13 13.95
C ARG A 92 9.70 -21.55 14.29
N ALA A 93 8.98 -21.03 13.30
CA ALA A 93 7.68 -20.40 13.51
C ALA A 93 6.55 -21.44 13.53
N ASP A 94 6.54 -22.27 14.57
CA ASP A 94 5.53 -23.29 14.83
C ASP A 94 5.19 -23.40 16.32
N ALA A 95 4.07 -24.05 16.63
CA ALA A 95 3.61 -24.22 18.01
C ALA A 95 4.61 -24.97 18.89
N GLU A 96 5.35 -25.95 18.34
CA GLU A 96 6.36 -26.74 19.07
C GLU A 96 7.54 -25.88 19.57
N SER A 97 7.82 -24.78 18.87
CA SER A 97 8.88 -23.83 19.22
C SER A 97 8.40 -22.71 20.14
N THR A 98 7.09 -22.60 20.40
CA THR A 98 6.57 -21.64 21.38
C THR A 98 6.84 -22.14 22.80
N VAL A 99 7.21 -21.23 23.69
CA VAL A 99 7.51 -21.53 25.09
C VAL A 99 6.45 -20.91 25.99
N GLU A 100 6.02 -21.64 27.01
CA GLU A 100 5.20 -21.09 28.09
C GLU A 100 6.08 -20.20 28.97
N LEU A 101 5.69 -18.94 29.10
CA LEU A 101 6.39 -17.93 29.90
C LEU A 101 5.76 -17.76 31.28
N ASP A 102 4.43 -17.89 31.35
CA ASP A 102 3.66 -17.82 32.59
C ASP A 102 2.30 -18.50 32.42
N ARG A 103 1.65 -18.84 33.53
CA ARG A 103 0.31 -19.43 33.56
C ARG A 103 -0.47 -18.94 34.77
N LEU A 104 -1.67 -18.44 34.50
CA LEU A 104 -2.53 -17.83 35.50
C LEU A 104 -3.89 -18.52 35.49
N SER A 105 -4.34 -18.96 36.66
CA SER A 105 -5.67 -19.52 36.85
C SER A 105 -6.63 -18.42 37.31
N ILE A 106 -7.70 -18.21 36.55
CA ILE A 106 -8.68 -17.16 36.83
C ILE A 106 -10.03 -17.80 37.05
N LYS A 107 -10.66 -17.43 38.15
CA LYS A 107 -12.04 -17.82 38.46
C LYS A 107 -12.82 -16.56 38.81
N PRO A 108 -13.55 -15.97 37.84
CA PRO A 108 -14.43 -14.84 38.12
C PRO A 108 -15.47 -15.23 39.18
N GLU A 109 -15.84 -14.27 40.03
CA GLU A 109 -17.02 -14.45 40.89
C GLU A 109 -18.29 -14.49 40.04
N GLU A 110 -19.36 -15.11 40.54
CA GLU A 110 -20.61 -15.23 39.79
C GLU A 110 -21.17 -13.84 39.43
N GLY A 111 -21.24 -13.54 38.13
CA GLY A 111 -21.64 -12.23 37.63
C GLY A 111 -20.58 -11.12 37.77
N GLY A 112 -19.39 -11.43 38.25
CA GLY A 112 -18.27 -10.51 38.43
C GLY A 112 -17.26 -10.52 37.28
N HIS A 113 -16.44 -9.47 37.23
CA HIS A 113 -15.30 -9.33 36.32
C HIS A 113 -14.00 -9.58 37.09
N ALA A 114 -13.10 -10.36 36.53
CA ALA A 114 -11.76 -10.60 37.05
C ALA A 114 -10.73 -9.93 36.12
N ARG A 115 -9.87 -9.09 36.69
CA ARG A 115 -8.71 -8.52 35.99
C ARG A 115 -7.47 -9.32 36.30
N VAL A 116 -6.77 -9.73 35.26
CA VAL A 116 -5.47 -10.39 35.35
C VAL A 116 -4.42 -9.51 34.72
N SER A 117 -3.24 -9.48 35.34
CA SER A 117 -2.08 -8.81 34.78
C SER A 117 -0.83 -9.62 35.09
N ALA A 118 0.05 -9.78 34.10
CA ALA A 118 1.34 -10.41 34.27
C ALA A 118 2.41 -9.69 33.46
N THR A 119 3.56 -9.49 34.11
CA THR A 119 4.72 -8.81 33.53
C THR A 119 5.72 -9.86 33.09
N ILE A 120 6.14 -9.78 31.84
CA ILE A 120 6.83 -10.84 31.12
C ILE A 120 8.16 -10.29 30.62
N ASP A 121 9.25 -11.01 30.92
CA ASP A 121 10.54 -10.80 30.27
C ASP A 121 10.44 -11.29 28.82
N ALA A 122 10.39 -10.33 27.90
CA ALA A 122 10.31 -10.54 26.48
C ALA A 122 11.69 -10.41 25.79
N ALA A 123 12.78 -10.33 26.55
CA ALA A 123 14.11 -10.29 25.99
C ALA A 123 14.38 -11.54 25.14
N GLY A 124 14.80 -11.33 23.89
CA GLY A 124 15.08 -12.43 22.97
C GLY A 124 13.84 -13.15 22.43
N MET A 125 12.64 -12.57 22.55
CA MET A 125 11.41 -13.07 21.92
C MET A 125 11.07 -12.24 20.68
N ASP A 126 10.69 -12.90 19.59
CA ASP A 126 10.13 -12.20 18.42
C ASP A 126 8.71 -11.74 18.71
N LEU A 127 7.89 -12.64 19.27
CA LEU A 127 6.49 -12.41 19.61
C LEU A 127 6.20 -12.88 21.03
N VAL A 128 5.32 -12.16 21.73
CA VAL A 128 4.66 -12.64 22.96
C VAL A 128 3.16 -12.56 22.75
N ALA A 129 2.45 -13.60 23.17
CA ALA A 129 1.01 -13.70 23.08
C ALA A 129 0.45 -14.50 24.26
N PHE A 130 -0.84 -14.84 24.20
CA PHE A 130 -1.48 -15.68 25.21
C PHE A 130 -2.51 -16.61 24.57
N GLU A 131 -2.84 -17.69 25.28
CA GLU A 131 -3.90 -18.63 24.94
C GLU A 131 -4.86 -18.72 26.13
N LEU A 132 -6.15 -18.71 25.84
CA LEU A 132 -7.21 -18.91 26.83
C LEU A 132 -7.69 -20.35 26.78
N LEU A 133 -7.65 -21.03 27.92
CA LEU A 133 -8.17 -22.39 28.10
C LEU A 133 -9.39 -22.32 29.04
N PRO A 134 -10.60 -22.12 28.52
CA PRO A 134 -11.78 -21.98 29.35
C PRO A 134 -12.25 -23.34 29.89
N ALA A 135 -12.75 -23.37 31.13
CA ALA A 135 -13.40 -24.55 31.72
C ALA A 135 -14.87 -24.71 31.26
N GLY A 136 -15.42 -23.68 30.63
CA GLY A 136 -16.79 -23.57 30.15
C GLY A 136 -16.92 -22.33 29.27
N ARG A 137 -17.91 -21.47 29.52
CA ARG A 137 -18.11 -20.22 28.80
C ARG A 137 -17.43 -19.04 29.48
N THR A 138 -16.30 -18.62 28.93
CA THR A 138 -15.56 -17.42 29.37
C THR A 138 -15.86 -16.25 28.44
N LEU A 139 -15.92 -15.04 28.97
CA LEU A 139 -16.06 -13.81 28.21
C LEU A 139 -14.83 -12.93 28.42
N LEU A 140 -14.14 -12.58 27.33
CA LEU A 140 -13.04 -11.63 27.33
C LEU A 140 -13.57 -10.24 26.97
N HIS A 141 -13.50 -9.31 27.92
CA HIS A 141 -14.05 -7.94 27.81
C HIS A 141 -13.04 -6.93 27.29
N SER A 142 -11.79 -7.07 27.71
CA SER A 142 -10.69 -6.22 27.23
C SER A 142 -9.35 -6.93 27.37
N GLY A 143 -8.40 -6.52 26.55
CA GLY A 143 -7.01 -6.93 26.67
C GLY A 143 -6.07 -5.88 26.12
N SER A 144 -4.86 -5.78 26.67
CA SER A 144 -3.81 -4.91 26.14
C SER A 144 -2.42 -5.36 26.58
N TYR A 145 -1.42 -4.96 25.79
CA TYR A 145 -0.02 -5.00 26.19
C TYR A 145 0.43 -3.59 26.58
N SER A 146 1.18 -3.47 27.67
CA SER A 146 1.79 -2.23 28.16
C SER A 146 3.26 -2.46 28.51
N ALA A 147 4.00 -1.37 28.73
CA ALA A 147 5.35 -1.43 29.26
C ALA A 147 5.55 -0.36 30.34
N ARG A 148 6.39 -0.66 31.33
CA ARG A 148 6.79 0.32 32.33
C ARG A 148 7.98 1.12 31.82
N VAL A 149 7.78 2.41 31.57
CA VAL A 149 8.79 3.30 30.99
C VAL A 149 9.01 4.52 31.87
N ASP A 150 10.19 5.14 31.76
CA ASP A 150 10.39 6.45 32.39
C ASP A 150 9.54 7.49 31.66
N ASP A 151 8.84 8.34 32.41
CA ASP A 151 7.96 9.37 31.85
C ASP A 151 8.77 10.34 30.98
N ALA A 152 9.99 10.66 31.40
CA ALA A 152 10.92 11.50 30.66
C ALA A 152 11.37 10.91 29.30
N ARG A 153 11.15 9.61 29.06
CA ARG A 153 11.44 8.96 27.78
C ARG A 153 10.28 9.06 26.79
N VAL A 154 9.07 9.37 27.24
CA VAL A 154 7.90 9.45 26.38
C VAL A 154 7.97 10.73 25.56
N ARG A 155 8.08 10.58 24.24
CA ARG A 155 8.18 11.68 23.30
C ARG A 155 6.80 12.30 23.11
N PRO A 156 6.70 13.65 23.04
CA PRO A 156 5.45 14.28 22.63
C PRO A 156 5.18 13.93 21.16
N VAL A 157 4.06 13.26 20.92
CA VAL A 157 3.62 12.89 19.57
C VAL A 157 2.28 13.54 19.32
N ARG A 158 2.11 14.15 18.15
CA ARG A 158 0.83 14.64 17.64
C ARG A 158 0.75 14.35 16.15
N ILE A 159 -0.27 13.61 15.73
CA ILE A 159 -0.38 13.03 14.39
C ILE A 159 -1.49 13.72 13.61
N ALA A 160 -1.18 14.17 12.39
CA ALA A 160 -2.17 14.53 11.40
C ALA A 160 -2.36 13.36 10.41
N LEU A 161 -3.55 12.80 10.31
CA LEU A 161 -3.90 11.91 9.21
C LEU A 161 -4.37 12.74 8.02
N SER A 162 -3.71 12.63 6.88
CA SER A 162 -4.08 13.28 5.63
C SER A 162 -4.54 12.24 4.62
N THR A 163 -5.81 12.27 4.26
CA THR A 163 -6.38 11.45 3.19
C THR A 163 -6.90 12.30 2.05
N THR A 164 -6.62 11.88 0.82
CA THR A 164 -7.06 12.57 -0.40
C THR A 164 -8.18 11.80 -1.05
N THR A 165 -9.32 12.44 -1.30
CA THR A 165 -10.45 11.80 -1.97
C THR A 165 -10.88 12.50 -3.24
N PHE A 166 -11.37 11.73 -4.23
CA PHE A 166 -11.99 12.23 -5.45
C PHE A 166 -13.24 11.41 -5.79
N LYS A 167 -14.41 11.89 -5.37
CA LYS A 167 -15.71 11.26 -5.64
C LYS A 167 -15.82 9.81 -5.16
N LYS A 168 -15.25 9.52 -3.98
CA LYS A 168 -15.37 8.23 -3.29
C LYS A 168 -16.03 8.39 -1.92
N GLU A 169 -17.16 9.09 -1.89
CA GLU A 169 -17.94 9.38 -0.68
C GLU A 169 -18.29 8.11 0.10
N HIS A 170 -18.55 7.00 -0.62
CA HIS A 170 -18.87 5.69 -0.06
C HIS A 170 -17.71 5.05 0.73
N TYR A 171 -16.46 5.47 0.50
CA TYR A 171 -15.32 5.04 1.31
C TYR A 171 -15.01 6.05 2.42
N ILE A 172 -14.89 7.33 2.06
CA ILE A 172 -14.36 8.34 2.98
C ILE A 172 -15.34 8.68 4.12
N VAL A 173 -16.66 8.71 3.88
CA VAL A 173 -17.63 9.04 4.94
C VAL A 173 -17.66 7.97 6.03
N PRO A 174 -17.75 6.65 5.73
CA PRO A 174 -17.58 5.61 6.75
C PRO A 174 -16.23 5.67 7.49
N ASN A 175 -15.14 5.99 6.78
CA ASN A 175 -13.82 6.12 7.40
C ASN A 175 -13.77 7.29 8.41
N ILE A 176 -14.41 8.42 8.10
CA ILE A 176 -14.55 9.55 9.04
C ILE A 176 -15.30 9.10 10.30
N GLU A 177 -16.45 8.43 10.16
CA GLU A 177 -17.24 7.96 11.30
C GLU A 177 -16.52 6.90 12.14
N LEU A 178 -15.77 6.02 11.48
CA LEU A 178 -14.93 5.03 12.15
C LEU A 178 -13.85 5.72 12.99
N MET A 179 -13.20 6.76 12.46
CA MET A 179 -12.19 7.52 13.20
C MET A 179 -12.81 8.29 14.36
N ARG A 180 -13.98 8.91 14.18
CA ARG A 180 -14.74 9.56 15.26
C ARG A 180 -15.02 8.59 16.39
N SER A 181 -15.67 7.48 16.10
CA SER A 181 -16.03 6.49 17.12
C SER A 181 -14.80 5.86 17.81
N SER A 182 -13.71 5.66 17.06
CA SER A 182 -12.53 4.94 17.57
C SER A 182 -11.53 5.81 18.32
N VAL A 183 -11.42 7.10 17.97
CA VAL A 183 -10.51 8.06 18.61
C VAL A 183 -11.23 8.85 19.69
N ALA A 184 -12.46 9.33 19.45
CA ALA A 184 -13.23 10.04 20.48
C ALA A 184 -13.66 9.11 21.63
N GLY A 185 -13.81 7.81 21.35
CA GLY A 185 -14.06 6.79 22.37
C GLY A 185 -12.80 6.25 23.06
N ASP A 186 -11.60 6.77 22.74
CA ASP A 186 -10.35 6.35 23.38
C ASP A 186 -10.03 7.31 24.53
N ASP A 187 -9.90 6.79 25.76
CA ASP A 187 -9.50 7.59 26.93
C ASP A 187 -7.97 7.81 27.00
N GLY A 188 -7.22 7.32 26.01
CA GLY A 188 -5.78 7.39 25.91
C GLY A 188 -5.26 8.67 25.23
N PRO A 189 -3.93 8.88 25.26
CA PRO A 189 -3.33 10.15 24.85
C PRO A 189 -3.48 10.46 23.36
N ILE A 190 -3.85 9.49 22.52
CA ILE A 190 -4.12 9.73 21.10
C ILE A 190 -5.34 10.64 20.88
N HIS A 191 -6.33 10.61 21.78
CA HIS A 191 -7.55 11.42 21.69
C HIS A 191 -7.23 12.91 21.48
N ASP A 192 -6.34 13.46 22.30
CA ASP A 192 -5.95 14.88 22.26
C ASP A 192 -4.83 15.17 21.25
N ASN A 193 -4.21 14.13 20.70
CA ASN A 193 -2.99 14.22 19.90
C ASN A 193 -3.17 13.70 18.47
N PHE A 194 -4.41 13.70 17.97
CA PHE A 194 -4.74 13.27 16.63
C PHE A 194 -5.69 14.26 15.94
N HIS A 195 -5.51 14.44 14.63
CA HIS A 195 -6.43 15.18 13.78
C HIS A 195 -6.47 14.57 12.39
N MET A 196 -7.62 14.60 11.73
CA MET A 196 -7.80 14.08 10.37
C MET A 196 -8.13 15.20 9.39
N PHE A 197 -7.29 15.36 8.37
CA PHE A 197 -7.55 16.20 7.20
C PHE A 197 -8.07 15.34 6.05
N VAL A 198 -9.25 15.67 5.55
CA VAL A 198 -9.83 15.07 4.35
C VAL A 198 -9.73 16.08 3.21
N VAL A 199 -8.79 15.86 2.30
CA VAL A 199 -8.58 16.72 1.14
C VAL A 199 -9.50 16.24 0.02
N ASP A 200 -10.60 16.96 -0.19
CA ASP A 200 -11.61 16.63 -1.19
C ASP A 200 -11.29 17.27 -2.54
N ASN A 201 -10.50 16.57 -3.35
CA ASN A 201 -10.17 16.93 -4.73
C ASN A 201 -11.41 16.89 -5.67
N GLY A 202 -12.52 16.30 -5.22
CA GLY A 202 -13.80 16.29 -5.93
C GLY A 202 -14.60 17.57 -5.69
N SER A 203 -14.39 18.23 -4.54
CA SER A 203 -15.22 19.30 -4.01
C SER A 203 -16.72 18.91 -4.01
N THR A 204 -16.99 17.68 -3.61
CA THR A 204 -18.33 17.05 -3.59
C THR A 204 -18.85 16.77 -2.17
N LEU A 205 -17.98 16.78 -1.16
CA LEU A 205 -18.35 16.59 0.24
C LEU A 205 -18.97 17.86 0.84
N ASP A 206 -19.93 17.68 1.76
CA ASP A 206 -20.40 18.76 2.63
C ASP A 206 -19.36 19.02 3.71
N ALA A 207 -18.40 19.88 3.40
CA ALA A 207 -17.27 20.16 4.28
C ALA A 207 -17.71 20.75 5.63
N ALA A 208 -18.79 21.53 5.67
CA ALA A 208 -19.27 22.15 6.90
C ALA A 208 -19.93 21.11 7.82
N ALA A 209 -20.71 20.18 7.26
CA ALA A 209 -21.36 19.14 8.04
C ALA A 209 -20.39 18.05 8.52
N LEU A 210 -19.33 17.79 7.75
CA LEU A 210 -18.36 16.73 8.05
C LEU A 210 -17.14 17.20 8.85
N SER A 211 -16.95 18.51 9.04
CA SER A 211 -15.84 19.03 9.85
C SER A 211 -16.26 19.28 11.30
N ASP A 212 -15.37 18.97 12.23
CA ASP A 212 -15.49 19.20 13.67
C ASP A 212 -14.10 19.39 14.31
N GLU A 213 -13.97 19.14 15.62
CA GLU A 213 -12.71 19.25 16.34
C GLU A 213 -11.68 18.18 15.96
N LEU A 214 -12.12 17.00 15.52
CA LEU A 214 -11.27 15.87 15.16
C LEU A 214 -10.95 15.84 13.66
N VAL A 215 -11.88 16.31 12.84
CA VAL A 215 -11.86 16.16 11.38
C VAL A 215 -12.02 17.52 10.70
N THR A 216 -11.20 17.79 9.70
CA THR A 216 -11.36 18.95 8.82
C THR A 216 -11.40 18.51 7.37
N VAL A 217 -12.53 18.77 6.72
CA VAL A 217 -12.69 18.56 5.28
C VAL A 217 -12.28 19.82 4.53
N ILE A 218 -11.34 19.67 3.60
CA ILE A 218 -10.74 20.74 2.81
C ILE A 218 -11.16 20.56 1.35
N PRO A 219 -12.13 21.35 0.84
CA PRO A 219 -12.42 21.38 -0.59
C PRO A 219 -11.17 21.78 -1.38
N ASN A 220 -10.83 21.00 -2.39
CA ASN A 220 -9.64 21.19 -3.21
C ASN A 220 -9.94 20.97 -4.69
N ALA A 221 -9.16 21.60 -5.57
CA ALA A 221 -9.23 21.32 -7.00
C ALA A 221 -8.71 19.90 -7.29
N ASN A 222 -9.12 19.31 -8.41
CA ASN A 222 -8.60 18.01 -8.82
C ASN A 222 -7.16 18.12 -9.34
N VAL A 223 -6.21 18.00 -8.41
CA VAL A 223 -4.77 18.05 -8.65
C VAL A 223 -4.11 16.67 -8.53
N GLY A 224 -4.91 15.60 -8.47
CA GLY A 224 -4.43 14.23 -8.34
C GLY A 224 -3.92 13.89 -6.94
N GLY A 225 -3.32 12.71 -6.81
CA GLY A 225 -2.85 12.17 -5.52
C GLY A 225 -1.77 13.05 -4.89
N ALA A 226 -0.69 13.33 -5.62
CA ALA A 226 0.43 14.11 -5.09
C ALA A 226 -0.01 15.51 -4.62
N GLY A 227 -0.87 16.18 -5.39
CA GLY A 227 -1.38 17.50 -5.01
C GLY A 227 -2.35 17.48 -3.83
N GLY A 228 -3.14 16.41 -3.67
CA GLY A 228 -3.97 16.23 -2.49
C GLY A 228 -3.14 15.98 -1.23
N PHE A 229 -2.15 15.08 -1.31
CA PHE A 229 -1.21 14.84 -0.22
C PHE A 229 -0.38 16.07 0.11
N ALA A 230 0.10 16.83 -0.88
CA ALA A 230 0.78 18.11 -0.67
C ALA A 230 -0.13 19.10 0.07
N ARG A 231 -1.42 19.19 -0.28
CA ARG A 231 -2.39 20.05 0.42
C ARG A 231 -2.61 19.61 1.87
N GLY A 232 -2.67 18.31 2.14
CA GLY A 232 -2.80 17.79 3.49
C GLY A 232 -1.55 18.00 4.34
N MET A 233 -0.35 17.82 3.77
CA MET A 233 0.91 18.18 4.42
C MET A 233 0.96 19.67 4.77
N LEU A 234 0.56 20.55 3.83
CA LEU A 234 0.49 21.99 4.07
C LEU A 234 -0.51 22.34 5.18
N ALA A 235 -1.67 21.69 5.22
CA ALA A 235 -2.65 21.90 6.30
C ALA A 235 -2.07 21.52 7.68
N ALA A 236 -1.32 20.42 7.75
CA ALA A 236 -0.61 20.03 8.97
C ALA A 236 0.51 21.02 9.35
N LEU A 237 1.23 21.57 8.36
CA LEU A 237 2.27 22.58 8.60
C LEU A 237 1.70 23.92 9.08
N ASP A 238 0.50 24.29 8.60
CA ASP A 238 -0.18 25.55 8.91
C ASP A 238 -0.96 25.54 10.23
N SER A 239 -1.05 24.38 10.87
CA SER A 239 -1.84 24.23 12.09
C SER A 239 -1.23 25.00 13.27
N GLU A 240 -2.09 25.71 14.00
CA GLU A 240 -1.68 26.53 15.16
C GLU A 240 -0.99 25.69 16.24
N GLN A 241 -1.55 24.51 16.51
CA GLN A 241 -0.88 23.48 17.29
C GLN A 241 -0.01 22.66 16.34
N PRO A 242 1.31 22.58 16.57
CA PRO A 242 2.22 21.88 15.66
C PRO A 242 2.00 20.37 15.74
N PHE A 243 1.84 19.74 14.58
CA PHE A 243 1.96 18.29 14.46
C PHE A 243 3.43 17.87 14.47
N THR A 244 3.71 16.68 14.99
CA THR A 244 5.04 16.07 14.91
C THR A 244 5.17 15.13 13.72
N HIS A 245 4.06 14.49 13.32
CA HIS A 245 4.02 13.54 12.20
C HIS A 245 2.76 13.72 11.36
N VAL A 246 2.85 13.34 10.08
CA VAL A 246 1.72 13.25 9.15
C VAL A 246 1.61 11.82 8.62
N ILE A 247 0.48 11.17 8.82
CA ILE A 247 0.14 9.92 8.14
C ILE A 247 -0.52 10.26 6.81
N LEU A 248 0.06 9.82 5.70
CA LEU A 248 -0.60 9.81 4.41
C LEU A 248 -1.33 8.48 4.24
N MET A 249 -2.58 8.54 3.79
CA MET A 249 -3.44 7.37 3.62
C MET A 249 -4.38 7.57 2.43
N ASP A 250 -4.52 6.55 1.60
CA ASP A 250 -5.48 6.56 0.48
C ASP A 250 -6.93 6.60 0.97
N ASP A 251 -7.87 6.95 0.09
CA ASP A 251 -9.29 7.01 0.43
C ASP A 251 -10.01 5.67 0.28
N ASP A 252 -9.55 4.78 -0.61
CA ASP A 252 -10.11 3.44 -0.89
C ASP A 252 -9.47 2.32 -0.08
N VAL A 253 -9.23 2.61 1.21
CA VAL A 253 -8.81 1.63 2.20
C VAL A 253 -9.89 1.40 3.24
N HIS A 254 -9.95 0.18 3.77
CA HIS A 254 -10.54 -0.04 5.08
C HIS A 254 -9.52 0.39 6.13
N VAL A 255 -9.81 1.52 6.77
CA VAL A 255 -8.96 2.08 7.82
C VAL A 255 -8.99 1.16 9.03
N PHE A 256 -7.83 0.98 9.64
CA PHE A 256 -7.69 0.23 10.88
C PHE A 256 -7.24 1.16 12.01
N PRO A 257 -8.17 1.64 12.86
CA PRO A 257 -7.84 2.62 13.90
C PRO A 257 -6.73 2.17 14.86
N GLU A 258 -6.65 0.87 15.13
CA GLU A 258 -5.58 0.30 15.96
C GLU A 258 -4.19 0.49 15.33
N SER A 259 -4.04 0.51 13.99
CA SER A 259 -2.78 0.88 13.32
C SER A 259 -2.29 2.26 13.73
N ILE A 260 -3.22 3.22 13.86
CA ILE A 260 -2.90 4.61 14.20
C ILE A 260 -2.51 4.69 15.69
N LYS A 261 -3.22 3.98 16.57
CA LYS A 261 -2.89 3.86 17.99
C LYS A 261 -1.52 3.23 18.21
N ARG A 262 -1.22 2.13 17.51
CA ARG A 262 0.10 1.47 17.53
C ARG A 262 1.20 2.37 16.99
N THR A 263 0.93 3.09 15.90
CA THR A 263 1.87 4.07 15.33
C THR A 263 2.18 5.18 16.33
N TYR A 264 1.16 5.72 17.00
CA TYR A 264 1.33 6.72 18.06
C TYR A 264 2.22 6.21 19.19
N ASN A 265 1.91 5.02 19.74
CA ASN A 265 2.67 4.44 20.85
C ASN A 265 4.11 4.11 20.44
N LEU A 266 4.31 3.61 19.22
CA LEU A 266 5.63 3.31 18.66
C LEU A 266 6.48 4.58 18.58
N LEU A 267 5.94 5.66 18.04
CA LEU A 267 6.63 6.96 17.94
C LEU A 267 6.90 7.58 19.33
N ALA A 268 5.96 7.45 20.26
CA ALA A 268 6.09 8.00 21.61
C ALA A 268 7.22 7.31 22.40
N LEU A 269 7.48 6.03 22.13
CA LEU A 269 8.47 5.22 22.84
C LEU A 269 9.76 4.98 22.05
N ALA A 270 9.81 5.40 20.78
CA ALA A 270 10.97 5.24 19.89
C ALA A 270 12.26 5.73 20.57
N THR A 271 13.38 5.04 20.32
CA THR A 271 14.71 5.50 20.75
C THR A 271 15.17 6.69 19.92
N ASP A 272 16.29 7.30 20.30
CA ASP A 272 16.86 8.44 19.56
C ASP A 272 17.24 8.08 18.12
N GLU A 273 17.63 6.83 17.88
CA GLU A 273 17.94 6.29 16.55
C GLU A 273 16.71 6.31 15.62
N TYR A 274 15.53 6.02 16.16
CA TYR A 274 14.28 5.95 15.40
C TYR A 274 13.38 7.18 15.57
N ALA A 275 13.87 8.24 16.22
CA ALA A 275 13.08 9.44 16.54
C ALA A 275 12.53 10.19 15.31
N ASN A 276 13.21 10.06 14.17
CA ASN A 276 12.80 10.62 12.88
C ASN A 276 12.53 9.53 11.83
N ALA A 277 12.32 8.28 12.26
CA ALA A 277 12.02 7.19 11.35
C ALA A 277 10.60 7.34 10.78
N PHE A 278 10.42 6.86 9.55
CA PHE A 278 9.11 6.75 8.95
C PHE A 278 8.46 5.46 9.43
N VAL A 279 7.16 5.50 9.74
CA VAL A 279 6.39 4.28 10.05
C VAL A 279 5.51 3.96 8.85
N ASN A 280 5.71 2.80 8.22
CA ASN A 280 4.83 2.35 7.14
C ASN A 280 3.95 1.19 7.61
N GLY A 281 2.69 1.27 7.20
CA GLY A 281 1.73 0.20 7.39
C GLY A 281 1.75 -0.76 6.21
N ALA A 282 1.63 -2.05 6.50
CA ALA A 282 1.50 -3.06 5.47
C ALA A 282 0.15 -2.93 4.75
N MET A 283 0.15 -3.10 3.43
CA MET A 283 -1.04 -3.23 2.61
C MET A 283 -1.47 -4.70 2.56
N LEU A 284 -2.64 -5.01 3.10
CA LEU A 284 -3.33 -6.27 2.86
C LEU A 284 -4.34 -6.11 1.72
N SER A 285 -4.60 -7.19 0.99
CA SER A 285 -5.58 -7.19 -0.11
C SER A 285 -7.01 -7.28 0.43
N VAL A 286 -7.93 -6.46 -0.09
CA VAL A 286 -9.36 -6.61 0.19
C VAL A 286 -9.92 -7.91 -0.40
N GLU A 287 -9.42 -8.33 -1.56
CA GLU A 287 -9.87 -9.53 -2.27
C GLU A 287 -9.36 -10.83 -1.62
N GLN A 288 -8.21 -10.77 -0.95
CA GLN A 288 -7.64 -11.86 -0.14
C GLN A 288 -7.19 -11.27 1.20
N PRO A 289 -8.10 -11.15 2.20
CA PRO A 289 -7.85 -10.42 3.44
C PRO A 289 -6.63 -10.84 4.25
N THR A 290 -6.13 -12.06 4.07
CA THR A 290 -4.94 -12.59 4.76
C THR A 290 -3.65 -12.40 3.97
N ARG A 291 -3.72 -11.95 2.71
CA ARG A 291 -2.55 -11.71 1.85
C ARG A 291 -1.99 -10.31 2.14
N LEU A 292 -0.85 -10.28 2.82
CA LEU A 292 0.00 -9.10 2.97
C LEU A 292 0.81 -8.93 1.68
N PHE A 293 0.53 -7.85 0.96
CA PHE A 293 1.16 -7.56 -0.32
C PHE A 293 2.50 -6.84 -0.16
N GLU A 294 2.57 -5.76 0.62
CA GLU A 294 3.77 -4.94 0.74
C GLU A 294 3.70 -3.98 1.94
N ASP A 295 4.85 -3.71 2.59
CA ASP A 295 5.01 -2.60 3.54
C ASP A 295 6.03 -1.57 3.05
N VAL A 296 7.16 -2.04 2.50
CA VAL A 296 8.27 -1.25 1.97
C VAL A 296 8.80 -1.90 0.70
N SER A 297 9.12 -1.06 -0.28
CA SER A 297 9.77 -1.44 -1.53
C SER A 297 11.10 -0.70 -1.68
N HIS A 298 11.92 -1.08 -2.66
CA HIS A 298 13.08 -0.28 -3.05
C HIS A 298 13.17 -0.08 -4.56
N VAL A 299 13.90 0.96 -4.96
CA VAL A 299 14.21 1.21 -6.37
C VAL A 299 15.56 0.59 -6.70
N LEU A 300 15.58 -0.32 -7.68
CA LEU A 300 16.84 -0.82 -8.24
C LEU A 300 17.42 0.20 -9.21
N ARG A 301 18.76 0.24 -9.34
CA ARG A 301 19.45 1.08 -10.35
C ARG A 301 18.90 0.93 -11.79
N SER A 302 18.29 -0.21 -12.11
CA SER A 302 17.63 -0.45 -13.40
C SER A 302 16.29 0.28 -13.60
N GLY A 303 15.87 1.08 -12.61
CA GLY A 303 14.57 1.73 -12.53
C GLY A 303 13.41 0.76 -12.34
N LYS A 304 13.64 -0.33 -11.59
CA LYS A 304 12.59 -1.30 -11.23
C LYS A 304 12.23 -1.10 -9.78
N TYR A 305 10.94 -1.15 -9.50
CA TYR A 305 10.45 -1.38 -8.15
C TYR A 305 10.63 -2.85 -7.82
N ALA A 306 11.11 -3.13 -6.62
CA ALA A 306 11.17 -4.47 -6.07
C ALA A 306 10.74 -4.40 -4.60
N LYS A 307 9.80 -5.27 -4.24
CA LYS A 307 9.39 -5.43 -2.87
C LYS A 307 10.57 -5.89 -2.03
N LEU A 308 10.68 -5.40 -0.80
CA LEU A 308 11.66 -5.95 0.15
C LEU A 308 11.21 -7.31 0.67
N LYS A 309 9.90 -7.47 0.87
CA LYS A 309 9.26 -8.68 1.36
C LYS A 309 8.49 -9.38 0.25
N PRO A 310 8.47 -10.72 0.19
CA PRO A 310 7.52 -11.43 -0.65
C PRO A 310 6.09 -11.20 -0.14
N ASP A 311 5.11 -11.66 -0.91
CA ASP A 311 3.75 -11.77 -0.41
C ASP A 311 3.72 -12.78 0.76
N HIS A 312 3.14 -12.37 1.88
CA HIS A 312 2.98 -13.19 3.09
C HIS A 312 1.50 -13.48 3.32
N TYR A 313 1.17 -14.67 3.81
CA TYR A 313 -0.19 -15.10 4.13
C TYR A 313 -0.35 -15.14 5.65
N VAL A 314 -0.81 -14.03 6.22
CA VAL A 314 -0.79 -13.77 7.67
C VAL A 314 -1.89 -14.52 8.45
N ASP A 315 -2.61 -15.43 7.78
CA ASP A 315 -3.33 -16.56 8.40
C ASP A 315 -2.37 -17.63 8.96
N ARG A 316 -1.07 -17.51 8.71
CA ARG A 316 -0.06 -18.51 9.09
C ARG A 316 0.97 -17.90 10.00
N LEU A 317 1.18 -18.49 11.18
CA LEU A 317 2.22 -18.06 12.12
C LEU A 317 3.61 -17.97 11.46
N ALA A 318 3.92 -18.88 10.53
CA ALA A 318 5.18 -18.85 9.80
C ALA A 318 5.42 -17.54 9.04
N ASP A 319 4.40 -17.03 8.36
CA ASP A 319 4.47 -15.82 7.54
C ASP A 319 4.37 -14.56 8.42
N VAL A 320 3.60 -14.61 9.52
CA VAL A 320 3.57 -13.55 10.55
C VAL A 320 4.96 -13.31 11.14
N VAL A 321 5.68 -14.39 11.46
CA VAL A 321 7.04 -14.32 12.03
C VAL A 321 8.07 -13.96 10.96
N ALA A 322 7.92 -14.44 9.72
CA ALA A 322 8.78 -14.03 8.62
C ALA A 322 8.68 -12.51 8.39
N ASN A 323 7.48 -11.96 8.35
CA ASN A 323 7.24 -10.52 8.22
C ASN A 323 7.85 -9.71 9.38
N GLU A 324 7.77 -10.23 10.61
CA GLU A 324 8.37 -9.60 11.80
C GLU A 324 9.91 -9.55 11.72
N ARG A 325 10.55 -10.63 11.22
CA ARG A 325 12.02 -10.76 11.18
C ARG A 325 12.68 -10.05 10.01
N GLU A 326 11.98 -9.86 8.90
CA GLU A 326 12.55 -9.28 7.69
C GLU A 326 13.03 -7.83 7.90
N ASN A 327 14.24 -7.55 7.41
CA ASN A 327 14.85 -6.23 7.53
C ASN A 327 14.32 -5.28 6.45
N VAL A 328 13.78 -4.15 6.89
CA VAL A 328 13.26 -3.08 6.02
C VAL A 328 14.20 -1.87 5.91
N GLU A 329 15.27 -1.83 6.71
CA GLU A 329 16.29 -0.79 6.65
C GLU A 329 17.26 -1.10 5.51
N VAL A 330 16.83 -0.76 4.29
CA VAL A 330 17.56 -0.97 3.05
C VAL A 330 17.71 0.37 2.34
N GLU A 331 18.87 0.63 1.76
CA GLU A 331 19.10 1.88 1.00
C GLU A 331 18.12 1.99 -0.18
N HIS A 332 17.69 3.23 -0.49
CA HIS A 332 16.75 3.53 -1.57
C HIS A 332 15.40 2.81 -1.42
N ALA A 333 15.05 2.45 -0.17
CA ALA A 333 13.73 2.02 0.19
C ALA A 333 12.74 3.20 0.11
N TYR A 334 11.49 2.89 -0.18
CA TYR A 334 10.37 3.81 -0.11
C TYR A 334 9.13 3.08 0.45
N GLY A 335 8.28 3.85 1.13
CA GLY A 335 6.93 3.45 1.51
C GLY A 335 5.91 4.07 0.59
N ALA A 336 4.95 3.29 0.12
CA ALA A 336 3.82 3.84 -0.59
C ALA A 336 2.84 4.53 0.37
N TRP A 337 2.05 5.45 -0.15
CA TRP A 337 1.21 6.35 0.64
C TRP A 337 -0.20 5.82 0.97
N TRP A 338 -0.42 4.51 0.87
CA TRP A 338 -1.61 3.88 1.45
C TRP A 338 -1.60 3.94 2.99
N PHE A 339 -0.42 3.92 3.61
CA PHE A 339 -0.19 4.22 5.03
C PHE A 339 1.29 4.55 5.23
N SER A 340 1.63 5.83 5.26
CA SER A 340 3.01 6.29 5.52
C SER A 340 3.04 7.44 6.50
N CYS A 341 3.60 7.21 7.69
CA CYS A 341 3.77 8.20 8.73
C CYS A 341 5.13 8.88 8.59
N ILE A 342 5.10 10.18 8.27
CA ILE A 342 6.25 10.99 7.91
C ILE A 342 6.45 12.06 9.01
N PRO A 343 7.66 12.20 9.58
CA PRO A 343 7.95 13.30 10.51
C PRO A 343 7.80 14.66 9.82
N VAL A 344 7.14 15.61 10.50
CA VAL A 344 6.99 16.99 10.02
C VAL A 344 8.34 17.66 9.81
N ALA A 345 9.35 17.29 10.60
CA ALA A 345 10.73 17.75 10.41
C ALA A 345 11.26 17.39 9.01
N ASN A 346 10.99 16.17 8.53
CA ASN A 346 11.38 15.75 7.18
C ASN A 346 10.64 16.54 6.12
N ILE A 347 9.34 16.81 6.29
CA ILE A 347 8.57 17.64 5.35
C ILE A 347 9.15 19.05 5.25
N ARG A 348 9.53 19.65 6.38
CA ARG A 348 10.18 20.98 6.41
C ARG A 348 11.56 20.98 5.76
N GLU A 349 12.34 19.93 5.98
CA GLU A 349 13.70 19.83 5.44
C GLU A 349 13.70 19.52 3.93
N LYS A 350 12.95 18.51 3.53
CA LYS A 350 12.96 17.99 2.16
C LYS A 350 12.01 18.75 1.24
N GLY A 351 10.95 19.35 1.79
CA GLY A 351 9.86 19.96 1.04
C GLY A 351 8.71 18.98 0.78
N LEU A 352 7.85 19.36 -0.16
CA LEU A 352 6.62 18.67 -0.54
C LEU A 352 6.87 17.66 -1.69
N PRO A 353 5.86 16.84 -2.07
CA PRO A 353 5.96 15.90 -3.18
C PRO A 353 6.33 16.56 -4.51
N LEU A 354 6.86 15.77 -5.45
CA LEU A 354 6.92 16.21 -6.86
C LEU A 354 5.52 16.58 -7.38
N PRO A 355 5.39 17.61 -8.25
CA PRO A 355 4.11 18.05 -8.81
C PRO A 355 3.66 17.18 -9.98
N VAL A 356 3.55 15.88 -9.71
CA VAL A 356 2.97 14.90 -10.63
C VAL A 356 1.50 14.68 -10.28
N PHE A 357 0.70 14.21 -11.24
CA PHE A 357 -0.73 14.01 -10.97
C PHE A 357 -0.98 12.75 -10.11
N VAL A 358 -0.42 11.61 -10.51
CA VAL A 358 -0.48 10.33 -9.77
C VAL A 358 0.75 9.50 -10.12
N ARG A 359 1.13 8.55 -9.24
CA ARG A 359 2.26 7.62 -9.33
C ARG A 359 3.63 8.30 -9.17
N CYS A 360 4.53 7.60 -8.48
CA CYS A 360 5.96 7.92 -8.34
C CYS A 360 6.24 9.12 -7.42
N ASP A 361 5.21 9.76 -6.91
CA ASP A 361 5.26 10.78 -5.87
C ASP A 361 5.79 10.20 -4.55
N ASP A 362 5.23 9.08 -4.12
CA ASP A 362 5.67 8.29 -2.97
C ASP A 362 7.11 7.76 -3.13
N VAL A 363 7.41 7.18 -4.29
CA VAL A 363 8.73 6.65 -4.64
C VAL A 363 9.79 7.74 -4.59
N GLU A 364 9.53 8.87 -5.27
CA GLU A 364 10.47 9.99 -5.30
C GLU A 364 10.70 10.54 -3.90
N TYR A 365 9.63 10.73 -3.13
CA TYR A 365 9.73 11.29 -1.80
C TYR A 365 10.55 10.38 -0.87
N GLY A 366 10.36 9.06 -0.98
CA GLY A 366 11.15 8.06 -0.26
C GLY A 366 12.63 8.14 -0.64
N LEU A 367 12.96 8.19 -1.93
CA LEU A 367 14.34 8.30 -2.41
C LEU A 367 15.01 9.61 -1.95
N ARG A 368 14.32 10.75 -2.07
CA ARG A 368 14.83 12.05 -1.64
C ARG A 368 15.00 12.13 -0.11
N SER A 369 14.08 11.52 0.63
CA SER A 369 14.13 11.54 2.11
C SER A 369 15.16 10.56 2.64
N ASN A 370 15.40 9.44 1.94
CA ASN A 370 16.23 8.32 2.35
C ASN A 370 16.04 7.96 3.85
N PRO A 371 14.80 7.66 4.28
CA PRO A 371 14.48 7.55 5.68
C PRO A 371 14.89 6.19 6.26
N THR A 372 15.07 6.17 7.59
CA THR A 372 15.00 4.92 8.36
C THR A 372 13.54 4.49 8.45
N TYR A 373 13.25 3.22 8.16
CA TYR A 373 11.89 2.68 8.22
C TYR A 373 11.65 1.83 9.47
N MET A 374 10.49 2.05 10.08
CA MET A 374 9.87 1.15 11.03
C MET A 374 8.64 0.48 10.39
N THR A 375 8.57 -0.84 10.47
CA THR A 375 7.37 -1.64 10.19
C THR A 375 7.16 -2.65 11.31
N MET A 376 5.90 -3.01 11.57
CA MET A 376 5.48 -3.86 12.71
C MET A 376 4.18 -4.59 12.37
N ASN A 377 4.03 -5.85 12.83
CA ASN A 377 2.77 -6.59 12.68
C ASN A 377 1.57 -5.82 13.27
N GLY A 378 0.45 -5.88 12.56
CA GLY A 378 -0.78 -5.18 12.89
C GLY A 378 -0.73 -3.64 12.79
N ILE A 379 0.32 -3.05 12.21
CA ILE A 379 0.25 -1.72 11.59
C ILE A 379 0.01 -1.94 10.10
N CYS A 380 -1.24 -1.81 9.68
CA CYS A 380 -1.69 -2.14 8.33
C CYS A 380 -2.96 -1.41 7.89
N VAL A 381 -3.29 -1.57 6.61
CA VAL A 381 -4.57 -1.22 5.98
C VAL A 381 -4.99 -2.31 5.00
N TRP A 382 -6.29 -2.48 4.76
CA TRP A 382 -6.78 -3.28 3.63
C TRP A 382 -7.10 -2.37 2.46
N HIS A 383 -6.49 -2.64 1.32
CA HIS A 383 -6.61 -1.84 0.11
C HIS A 383 -7.05 -2.74 -1.06
N GLU A 384 -7.88 -2.20 -1.96
CA GLU A 384 -8.24 -2.89 -3.21
C GLU A 384 -6.99 -3.22 -4.03
N SER A 385 -6.89 -4.44 -4.56
CA SER A 385 -5.71 -4.85 -5.30
C SER A 385 -5.52 -4.01 -6.58
N PHE A 386 -4.26 -3.67 -6.87
CA PHE A 386 -3.87 -3.08 -8.14
C PHE A 386 -3.93 -4.10 -9.30
N GLU A 387 -4.04 -5.39 -8.99
CA GLU A 387 -4.08 -6.48 -9.96
C GLU A 387 -5.36 -6.42 -10.81
N GLY A 388 -5.23 -6.73 -12.11
CA GLY A 388 -6.38 -6.80 -13.02
C GLY A 388 -7.03 -5.50 -13.44
N ARG A 389 -6.47 -4.35 -13.06
CA ARG A 389 -6.93 -3.02 -13.52
C ARG A 389 -5.86 -2.29 -14.34
N PRO A 390 -5.27 -2.90 -15.39
CA PRO A 390 -4.22 -2.25 -16.15
C PRO A 390 -4.77 -0.98 -16.82
N ARG A 391 -4.15 0.16 -16.52
CA ARG A 391 -4.50 1.44 -17.14
C ARG A 391 -3.25 1.97 -17.81
N ALA A 392 -3.15 1.79 -19.12
CA ALA A 392 -1.99 2.27 -19.89
C ALA A 392 -1.73 3.78 -19.67
N SER A 393 -2.78 4.58 -19.51
CA SER A 393 -2.67 6.00 -19.15
C SER A 393 -1.96 6.26 -17.82
N VAL A 394 -1.96 5.31 -16.89
CA VAL A 394 -1.22 5.36 -15.62
C VAL A 394 0.11 4.62 -15.76
N ASP A 395 0.06 3.32 -16.06
CA ASP A 395 1.20 2.40 -15.94
C ASP A 395 2.20 2.54 -17.11
N CYS A 396 1.78 3.14 -18.23
CA CYS A 396 2.66 3.45 -19.35
C CYS A 396 2.97 4.94 -19.44
N TYR A 397 1.97 5.82 -19.33
CA TYR A 397 2.19 7.26 -19.49
C TYR A 397 2.70 7.93 -18.20
N GLN A 398 1.92 7.93 -17.11
CA GLN A 398 2.31 8.60 -15.86
C GLN A 398 3.60 8.00 -15.30
N TYR A 399 3.69 6.66 -15.23
CA TYR A 399 4.88 5.97 -14.75
C TYR A 399 6.14 6.38 -15.52
N VAL A 400 6.15 6.27 -16.86
CA VAL A 400 7.36 6.59 -17.64
C VAL A 400 7.74 8.06 -17.51
N ARG A 401 6.77 8.97 -17.61
CA ARG A 401 7.04 10.41 -17.49
C ARG A 401 7.60 10.73 -16.09
N ASN A 402 6.89 10.34 -15.03
CA ASN A 402 7.23 10.72 -13.67
C ASN A 402 8.53 10.05 -13.21
N PHE A 403 8.76 8.80 -13.61
CA PHE A 403 10.00 8.09 -13.29
C PHE A 403 11.21 8.75 -13.95
N LEU A 404 11.08 9.28 -15.17
CA LEU A 404 12.14 10.07 -15.79
C LEU A 404 12.39 11.40 -15.07
N VAL A 405 11.33 12.08 -14.59
CA VAL A 405 11.47 13.29 -13.77
C VAL A 405 12.22 12.98 -12.48
N MET A 406 11.83 11.90 -11.77
CA MET A 406 12.53 11.44 -10.57
C MET A 406 13.99 11.11 -10.88
N ALA A 407 14.26 10.28 -11.90
CA ALA A 407 15.61 9.89 -12.33
C ALA A 407 16.52 11.07 -12.65
N ALA A 408 15.96 12.16 -13.21
CA ALA A 408 16.69 13.39 -13.46
C ALA A 408 17.09 14.13 -12.17
N CYS A 409 16.34 13.96 -11.08
CA CYS A 409 16.54 14.66 -9.81
C CYS A 409 17.32 13.83 -8.78
N ASP A 410 17.25 12.49 -8.80
CA ASP A 410 17.88 11.63 -7.80
C ASP A 410 19.35 11.26 -8.11
N GLY A 411 19.71 11.13 -9.40
CA GLY A 411 21.07 10.76 -9.83
C GLY A 411 21.52 9.32 -9.51
N PHE A 412 20.69 8.50 -8.88
CA PHE A 412 20.92 7.10 -8.55
C PHE A 412 20.51 6.14 -9.69
N VAL A 413 19.39 6.43 -10.36
CA VAL A 413 18.83 5.59 -11.43
C VAL A 413 19.71 5.60 -12.68
N ASN A 414 19.95 4.41 -13.27
CA ASN A 414 20.53 4.29 -14.60
C ASN A 414 19.45 4.52 -15.68
N THR A 415 19.33 5.77 -16.13
CA THR A 415 18.34 6.21 -17.11
C THR A 415 18.44 5.46 -18.44
N GLU A 416 19.64 5.11 -18.91
CA GLU A 416 19.82 4.36 -20.17
C GLU A 416 19.27 2.93 -20.08
N LEU A 417 19.46 2.27 -18.93
CA LEU A 417 18.90 0.94 -18.67
C LEU A 417 17.37 1.01 -18.54
N PHE A 418 16.85 2.05 -17.89
CA PHE A 418 15.42 2.32 -17.84
C PHE A 418 14.84 2.54 -19.25
N MET A 419 15.45 3.41 -20.05
CA MET A 419 14.98 3.72 -21.41
C MET A 419 15.07 2.51 -22.35
N THR A 420 16.09 1.67 -22.21
CA THR A 420 16.17 0.39 -22.93
C THR A 420 14.93 -0.47 -22.67
N ARG A 421 14.43 -0.49 -21.42
CA ARG A 421 13.18 -1.19 -21.07
C ARG A 421 11.95 -0.50 -21.64
N VAL A 422 11.89 0.83 -21.60
CA VAL A 422 10.79 1.60 -22.22
C VAL A 422 10.69 1.30 -23.72
N TRP A 423 11.80 1.37 -24.46
CA TRP A 423 11.83 1.05 -25.89
C TRP A 423 11.44 -0.39 -26.17
N ARG A 424 11.92 -1.34 -25.35
CA ARG A 424 11.49 -2.73 -25.43
C ARG A 424 9.99 -2.87 -25.19
N ASN A 425 9.43 -2.14 -24.22
CA ASN A 425 8.00 -2.17 -23.92
C ASN A 425 7.17 -1.60 -25.06
N VAL A 426 7.57 -0.49 -25.70
CA VAL A 426 6.89 0.04 -26.90
C VAL A 426 6.77 -1.05 -27.96
N MET A 427 7.89 -1.73 -28.23
CA MET A 427 7.95 -2.82 -29.20
C MET A 427 7.09 -4.04 -28.78
N LEU A 428 7.07 -4.43 -27.50
CA LEU A 428 6.24 -5.53 -27.01
C LEU A 428 4.75 -5.19 -27.10
N ARG A 429 4.33 -3.99 -26.68
CA ARG A 429 2.94 -3.52 -26.74
C ARG A 429 2.40 -3.52 -28.17
N ARG A 430 3.19 -3.03 -29.12
CA ARG A 430 2.85 -3.12 -30.55
C ARG A 430 2.61 -4.55 -31.01
N ARG A 431 3.47 -5.50 -30.61
CA ARG A 431 3.30 -6.91 -30.98
C ARG A 431 2.03 -7.50 -30.38
N GLU A 432 1.65 -7.11 -29.17
CA GLU A 432 0.39 -7.51 -28.56
C GLU A 432 -0.83 -6.72 -29.04
N LEU A 433 -0.67 -5.91 -30.10
CA LEU A 433 -1.70 -5.07 -30.71
C LEU A 433 -2.28 -4.01 -29.74
N GLU A 434 -1.59 -3.74 -28.64
CA GLU A 434 -1.94 -2.75 -27.61
C GLU A 434 -1.37 -1.37 -28.00
N TYR A 435 -1.81 -0.86 -29.15
CA TYR A 435 -1.23 0.36 -29.73
C TYR A 435 -1.40 1.59 -28.85
N GLY A 436 -2.52 1.69 -28.11
CA GLY A 436 -2.75 2.80 -27.19
C GLY A 436 -1.67 2.87 -26.11
N ALA A 437 -1.29 1.72 -25.52
CA ALA A 437 -0.19 1.67 -24.56
C ALA A 437 1.16 2.02 -25.19
N ALA A 438 1.44 1.55 -26.41
CA ALA A 438 2.66 1.94 -27.14
C ALA A 438 2.74 3.45 -27.38
N GLU A 439 1.63 4.08 -27.79
CA GLU A 439 1.54 5.53 -27.99
C GLU A 439 1.70 6.30 -26.68
N LEU A 440 1.15 5.79 -25.59
CA LEU A 440 1.24 6.39 -24.26
C LEU A 440 2.65 6.31 -23.65
N LEU A 441 3.38 5.21 -23.90
CA LEU A 441 4.81 5.12 -23.55
C LEU A 441 5.63 6.20 -24.27
N LEU A 442 5.42 6.38 -25.59
CA LEU A 442 6.10 7.42 -26.37
C LEU A 442 5.69 8.83 -25.91
N GLN A 443 4.40 9.04 -25.64
CA GLN A 443 3.89 10.31 -25.13
C GLN A 443 4.54 10.68 -23.79
N GLY A 444 4.73 9.73 -22.88
CA GLY A 444 5.36 9.99 -21.58
C GLY A 444 6.79 10.51 -21.72
N VAL A 445 7.56 9.93 -22.65
CA VAL A 445 8.93 10.39 -22.97
C VAL A 445 8.91 11.75 -23.67
N GLU A 446 8.00 11.98 -24.61
CA GLU A 446 7.87 13.27 -25.30
C GLU A 446 7.55 14.42 -24.36
N ASP A 447 6.65 14.17 -23.42
CA ASP A 447 6.19 15.15 -22.44
C ASP A 447 7.26 15.42 -21.38
N TYR A 448 8.02 14.40 -20.94
CA TYR A 448 9.26 14.61 -20.17
C TYR A 448 10.24 15.52 -20.91
N LEU A 449 10.48 15.28 -22.20
CA LEU A 449 11.39 16.10 -23.01
C LEU A 449 10.90 17.55 -23.22
N ARG A 450 9.72 17.95 -22.74
CA ARG A 450 9.27 19.35 -22.75
C ARG A 450 9.89 20.17 -21.61
N GLY A 451 10.34 19.52 -20.55
CA GLY A 451 11.00 20.16 -19.41
C GLY A 451 10.06 20.51 -18.24
N PRO A 452 10.63 21.04 -17.15
CA PRO A 452 9.94 21.27 -15.88
C PRO A 452 8.86 22.36 -15.96
N GLU A 453 9.02 23.40 -16.79
CA GLU A 453 8.01 24.46 -16.93
C GLU A 453 6.70 23.89 -17.45
N TRP A 454 6.76 23.01 -18.44
CA TRP A 454 5.58 22.34 -18.95
C TRP A 454 4.93 21.44 -17.88
N LEU A 455 5.72 20.73 -17.07
CA LEU A 455 5.19 19.89 -15.99
C LEU A 455 4.49 20.72 -14.92
N MET A 456 5.04 21.89 -14.57
CA MET A 456 4.46 22.78 -13.56
C MET A 456 3.17 23.48 -14.01
N GLU A 457 2.92 23.59 -15.32
CA GLU A 457 1.77 24.29 -15.89
C GLU A 457 0.66 23.36 -16.41
N VAL A 458 0.96 22.08 -16.66
CA VAL A 458 0.01 21.17 -17.30
C VAL A 458 -1.17 20.81 -16.38
N ASP A 459 -2.39 20.89 -16.91
CA ASP A 459 -3.57 20.32 -16.24
C ASP A 459 -3.51 18.78 -16.29
N GLY A 460 -3.05 18.19 -15.18
CA GLY A 460 -2.96 16.74 -15.02
C GLY A 460 -4.30 16.02 -15.15
N SER A 461 -5.40 16.65 -14.74
CA SER A 461 -6.75 16.08 -14.81
C SER A 461 -7.25 16.00 -16.26
N ALA A 462 -7.04 17.06 -17.04
CA ALA A 462 -7.35 17.07 -18.47
C ALA A 462 -6.48 16.06 -19.25
N LEU A 463 -5.19 15.99 -18.92
CA LEU A 463 -4.26 15.07 -19.54
C LEU A 463 -4.61 13.60 -19.25
N MET A 464 -4.99 13.30 -18.00
CA MET A 464 -5.45 11.98 -17.60
C MET A 464 -6.71 11.57 -18.38
N ARG A 465 -7.72 12.45 -18.49
CA ARG A 465 -8.93 12.20 -19.29
C ARG A 465 -8.64 11.96 -20.77
N LYS A 466 -7.73 12.75 -21.36
CA LYS A 466 -7.31 12.60 -22.75
C LYS A 466 -6.63 11.25 -22.97
N ASN A 467 -5.67 10.90 -22.12
CA ASN A 467 -4.88 9.67 -22.24
C ASN A 467 -5.71 8.42 -21.95
N ALA A 468 -6.73 8.51 -21.09
CA ALA A 468 -7.65 7.41 -20.80
C ALA A 468 -8.40 6.90 -22.04
N GLN A 469 -8.56 7.73 -23.08
CA GLN A 469 -9.17 7.31 -24.36
C GLN A 469 -8.35 6.26 -25.11
N LEU A 470 -7.06 6.12 -24.77
CA LEU A 470 -6.15 5.14 -25.35
C LEU A 470 -6.01 3.85 -24.50
N ASN A 471 -6.70 3.76 -23.36
CA ASN A 471 -6.78 2.52 -22.62
C ASN A 471 -7.61 1.49 -23.40
N ASP A 472 -7.30 0.21 -23.21
CA ASP A 472 -8.18 -0.87 -23.67
C ASP A 472 -9.55 -0.75 -23.00
N LYS A 473 -10.60 -1.01 -23.79
CA LYS A 473 -11.99 -0.99 -23.33
C LYS A 473 -12.44 -2.42 -23.09
N PHE A 474 -12.51 -2.81 -21.82
CA PHE A 474 -13.04 -4.09 -21.41
C PHE A 474 -14.57 -4.01 -21.32
N VAL A 475 -15.24 -4.85 -22.11
CA VAL A 475 -16.71 -5.00 -22.12
C VAL A 475 -17.08 -6.39 -21.62
N PRO A 476 -18.26 -6.59 -21.02
CA PRO A 476 -18.75 -7.94 -20.68
C PRO A 476 -18.64 -8.88 -21.87
N LEU A 477 -18.32 -10.15 -21.63
CA LEU A 477 -18.22 -11.15 -22.70
C LEU A 477 -19.49 -11.20 -23.57
N SER A 478 -20.67 -11.00 -22.99
CA SER A 478 -21.94 -10.95 -23.73
C SER A 478 -22.05 -9.83 -24.78
N GLU A 479 -21.22 -8.78 -24.67
CA GLU A 479 -21.15 -7.66 -25.63
C GLU A 479 -20.06 -7.86 -26.70
N VAL A 480 -19.22 -8.88 -26.55
CA VAL A 480 -18.23 -9.26 -27.56
C VAL A 480 -18.94 -9.98 -28.70
N ASP A 481 -18.44 -9.77 -29.92
CA ASP A 481 -18.93 -10.45 -31.13
C ASP A 481 -18.97 -11.99 -30.93
N PRO A 482 -20.16 -12.62 -31.01
CA PRO A 482 -20.31 -14.06 -30.77
C PRO A 482 -19.44 -14.92 -31.70
N GLU A 483 -19.27 -14.52 -32.97
CA GLU A 483 -18.40 -15.26 -33.90
C GLU A 483 -16.93 -15.24 -33.45
N LEU A 484 -16.51 -14.17 -32.79
CA LEU A 484 -15.17 -14.04 -32.24
C LEU A 484 -14.98 -14.92 -31.00
N LEU A 485 -16.02 -15.04 -30.16
CA LEU A 485 -16.00 -15.91 -28.99
C LEU A 485 -16.03 -17.38 -29.37
N ASP A 486 -16.92 -17.78 -30.30
CA ASP A 486 -17.05 -19.16 -30.76
C ASP A 486 -15.78 -19.67 -31.47
N SER A 487 -15.05 -18.76 -32.11
CA SER A 487 -13.76 -19.06 -32.75
C SER A 487 -12.56 -18.93 -31.80
N ALA A 488 -12.78 -18.44 -30.59
CA ALA A 488 -11.77 -18.40 -29.54
C ALA A 488 -11.83 -19.69 -28.71
N ASP A 489 -10.69 -20.36 -28.57
CA ASP A 489 -10.54 -21.48 -27.65
C ASP A 489 -10.37 -20.95 -26.22
N LEU A 490 -11.45 -20.48 -25.60
CA LEU A 490 -11.41 -19.88 -24.25
C LEU A 490 -11.07 -20.91 -23.17
N ASP A 491 -11.40 -22.18 -23.39
CA ASP A 491 -11.09 -23.30 -22.48
C ASP A 491 -9.57 -23.58 -22.42
N ALA A 492 -8.80 -23.14 -23.42
CA ALA A 492 -7.35 -23.18 -23.43
C ALA A 492 -6.67 -22.03 -22.67
N ILE A 493 -7.45 -21.07 -22.14
CA ILE A 493 -6.91 -19.99 -21.32
C ILE A 493 -6.60 -20.54 -19.93
N HIS A 494 -5.32 -20.78 -19.69
CA HIS A 494 -4.82 -21.10 -18.36
C HIS A 494 -4.29 -19.81 -17.72
N PRO A 495 -4.97 -19.25 -16.70
CA PRO A 495 -4.39 -18.19 -15.89
C PRO A 495 -3.14 -18.73 -15.22
N GLU A 496 -1.98 -18.48 -15.81
CA GLU A 496 -0.71 -18.82 -15.16
C GLU A 496 -0.26 -17.64 -14.29
N PRO A 497 -0.19 -17.81 -12.95
CA PRO A 497 0.44 -16.82 -12.10
C PRO A 497 1.92 -16.76 -12.46
N HIS A 498 2.37 -15.59 -12.92
CA HIS A 498 3.76 -15.19 -13.12
C HIS A 498 4.79 -16.32 -13.25
N HIS A 499 4.72 -17.13 -14.31
CA HIS A 499 5.85 -18.02 -14.61
C HIS A 499 7.10 -17.17 -14.88
N ALA A 500 8.14 -17.40 -14.09
CA ALA A 500 9.48 -16.89 -14.37
C ALA A 500 9.91 -17.43 -15.73
N ILE A 501 9.78 -16.59 -16.76
CA ILE A 501 10.05 -16.98 -18.14
C ILE A 501 11.50 -17.47 -18.20
N GLY A 502 11.67 -18.75 -18.52
CA GLY A 502 12.99 -19.35 -18.69
C GLY A 502 13.81 -18.58 -19.72
N ILE A 503 15.13 -18.76 -19.69
CA ILE A 503 16.06 -18.05 -20.57
C ILE A 503 15.66 -18.20 -22.05
N ALA A 504 15.19 -19.38 -22.46
CA ALA A 504 14.69 -19.64 -23.81
C ALA A 504 13.48 -18.77 -24.20
N GLY A 505 12.50 -18.61 -23.29
CA GLY A 505 11.35 -17.74 -23.52
C GLY A 505 11.74 -16.26 -23.55
N LYS A 506 12.66 -15.83 -22.67
CA LYS A 506 13.23 -14.46 -22.69
C LYS A 506 13.97 -14.18 -24.01
N LEU A 507 14.74 -15.15 -24.50
CA LEU A 507 15.45 -15.05 -25.77
C LEU A 507 14.46 -14.98 -26.94
N ARG A 508 13.43 -15.83 -26.96
CA ARG A 508 12.36 -15.81 -27.97
C ARG A 508 11.61 -14.48 -28.01
N LYS A 509 11.26 -13.89 -26.86
CA LYS A 509 10.70 -12.53 -26.78
C LYS A 509 11.64 -11.46 -27.34
N SER A 510 12.94 -11.73 -27.33
CA SER A 510 13.98 -10.83 -27.85
C SER A 510 14.26 -11.05 -29.35
N ILE A 511 13.73 -12.11 -29.97
CA ILE A 511 13.85 -12.33 -31.42
C ILE A 511 13.01 -11.26 -32.15
N PRO A 512 13.60 -10.54 -33.11
CA PRO A 512 12.92 -9.50 -33.87
C PRO A 512 11.94 -10.11 -34.89
N TYR A 513 10.78 -10.61 -34.45
CA TYR A 513 9.67 -10.92 -35.36
C TYR A 513 8.57 -9.86 -35.20
N ASP A 514 8.22 -9.14 -36.26
CA ASP A 514 7.07 -8.23 -36.23
C ASP A 514 5.94 -8.83 -37.06
N LYS A 515 4.84 -9.25 -36.40
CA LYS A 515 3.69 -9.88 -37.08
C LYS A 515 3.07 -8.97 -38.15
N HIS A 516 3.25 -7.66 -38.04
CA HIS A 516 2.77 -6.69 -39.03
C HIS A 516 3.48 -6.80 -40.39
N LEU A 517 4.70 -7.36 -40.42
CA LEU A 517 5.48 -7.58 -41.64
C LEU A 517 5.12 -8.87 -42.37
N LEU A 518 4.34 -9.76 -41.73
CA LEU A 518 3.92 -11.01 -42.35
C LEU A 518 2.87 -10.73 -43.44
N PRO A 519 2.96 -11.37 -44.62
CA PRO A 519 1.86 -11.41 -45.57
C PRO A 519 0.58 -11.99 -44.95
N ASP A 520 -0.57 -11.55 -45.44
CA ASP A 520 -1.88 -11.97 -44.92
C ASP A 520 -2.09 -13.49 -44.92
N ALA A 521 -1.47 -14.21 -45.85
CA ALA A 521 -1.53 -15.66 -45.94
C ALA A 521 -0.80 -16.39 -44.79
N LEU A 522 0.17 -15.74 -44.14
CA LEU A 522 0.90 -16.30 -42.99
C LEU A 522 0.27 -15.94 -41.64
N LEU A 523 -0.79 -15.10 -41.67
CA LEU A 523 -1.51 -14.71 -40.47
C LEU A 523 -2.68 -15.66 -40.23
N ARG A 524 -2.84 -16.09 -38.99
CA ARG A 524 -3.95 -16.94 -38.56
C ARG A 524 -5.23 -16.11 -38.47
N LYS A 525 -6.33 -16.69 -38.98
CA LYS A 525 -7.66 -16.07 -38.99
C LYS A 525 -8.36 -16.13 -37.63
N ALA A 526 -8.28 -17.28 -36.96
CA ALA A 526 -8.82 -17.43 -35.61
C ALA A 526 -8.13 -16.44 -34.66
N PRO A 527 -8.86 -15.82 -33.71
CA PRO A 527 -8.27 -14.92 -32.74
C PRO A 527 -7.23 -15.64 -31.88
N GLY A 528 -6.25 -14.89 -31.38
CA GLY A 528 -5.47 -15.33 -30.24
C GLY A 528 -6.13 -14.90 -28.95
N HIS A 529 -5.78 -15.53 -27.84
CA HIS A 529 -6.25 -15.18 -26.51
C HIS A 529 -5.10 -14.86 -25.56
N MET A 530 -5.39 -14.07 -24.54
CA MET A 530 -4.57 -13.90 -23.35
C MET A 530 -5.44 -13.42 -22.19
N GLN A 531 -4.94 -13.56 -20.97
CA GLN A 531 -5.54 -12.96 -19.78
C GLN A 531 -4.57 -11.95 -19.15
N THR A 532 -5.08 -10.80 -18.71
CA THR A 532 -4.25 -9.75 -18.11
C THR A 532 -3.92 -10.06 -16.65
N THR A 533 -2.91 -10.88 -16.40
CA THR A 533 -2.44 -11.18 -15.04
C THR A 533 -1.37 -10.21 -14.53
N GLY A 534 -1.01 -9.18 -15.31
CA GLY A 534 -0.03 -8.18 -14.89
C GLY A 534 0.45 -7.24 -16.01
N PRO A 535 1.45 -6.39 -15.74
CA PRO A 535 1.77 -5.24 -16.57
C PRO A 535 2.37 -5.58 -17.94
N CYS A 536 2.85 -6.79 -18.23
CA CYS A 536 3.27 -7.16 -19.60
C CYS A 536 3.28 -8.68 -19.79
N VAL A 537 2.12 -9.24 -20.14
CA VAL A 537 2.02 -10.64 -20.56
C VAL A 537 2.24 -10.70 -22.07
N TYR A 538 3.17 -11.55 -22.50
CA TYR A 538 3.30 -11.91 -23.91
C TYR A 538 2.93 -13.38 -23.97
N ASP A 539 1.86 -13.65 -24.70
CA ASP A 539 1.35 -14.99 -24.89
C ASP A 539 1.81 -15.53 -26.24
N ASN A 540 2.18 -16.81 -26.25
CA ASN A 540 2.55 -17.50 -27.46
C ASN A 540 1.37 -17.62 -28.43
N ASP A 541 0.14 -17.66 -27.91
CA ASP A 541 -1.05 -17.81 -28.73
C ASP A 541 -1.32 -16.55 -29.60
N THR A 542 -0.80 -15.40 -29.21
CA THR A 542 -0.97 -14.16 -29.98
C THR A 542 -0.09 -14.09 -31.22
N VAL A 543 0.86 -15.01 -31.38
CA VAL A 543 1.81 -15.03 -32.50
C VAL A 543 1.09 -15.17 -33.85
N ALA A 544 1.39 -14.25 -34.77
CA ALA A 544 0.83 -14.22 -36.13
C ALA A 544 -0.72 -14.13 -36.17
N ARG A 545 -1.36 -13.62 -35.12
CA ARG A 545 -2.80 -13.36 -35.07
C ARG A 545 -3.13 -11.96 -35.56
N LYS A 546 -4.25 -11.82 -36.29
CA LYS A 546 -4.82 -10.52 -36.69
C LYS A 546 -5.70 -9.88 -35.61
N THR A 547 -6.27 -10.72 -34.77
CA THR A 547 -7.16 -10.32 -33.67
C THR A 547 -6.70 -11.02 -32.41
N VAL A 548 -6.69 -10.29 -31.30
CA VAL A 548 -6.39 -10.83 -29.97
C VAL A 548 -7.53 -10.46 -29.04
N LEU A 549 -8.12 -11.46 -28.41
CA LEU A 549 -9.08 -11.31 -27.33
C LEU A 549 -8.31 -11.30 -26.01
N VAL A 550 -8.50 -10.26 -25.21
CA VAL A 550 -7.79 -10.06 -23.95
C VAL A 550 -8.81 -10.10 -22.82
N LEU A 551 -8.77 -11.13 -21.99
CA LEU A 551 -9.63 -11.24 -20.82
C LEU A 551 -9.07 -10.44 -19.64
N ASP A 552 -9.95 -9.87 -18.84
CA ASP A 552 -9.59 -9.32 -17.53
C ASP A 552 -9.26 -10.43 -16.52
N VAL A 553 -8.86 -10.06 -15.30
CA VAL A 553 -8.46 -11.05 -14.28
C VAL A 553 -9.60 -11.96 -13.84
N THR A 554 -10.84 -11.47 -13.85
CA THR A 554 -12.01 -12.31 -13.52
C THR A 554 -12.39 -13.23 -14.68
N GLY A 555 -12.00 -12.89 -15.90
CA GLY A 555 -12.41 -13.60 -17.11
C GLY A 555 -13.81 -13.22 -17.59
N GLU A 556 -14.48 -12.28 -16.93
CA GLU A 556 -15.86 -11.88 -17.23
C GLU A 556 -15.95 -10.79 -18.29
N LYS A 557 -14.87 -10.02 -18.46
CA LYS A 557 -14.79 -8.95 -19.45
C LYS A 557 -13.63 -9.18 -20.41
N ALA A 558 -13.79 -8.69 -21.62
CA ALA A 558 -12.74 -8.77 -22.64
C ALA A 558 -12.55 -7.45 -23.38
N ALA A 559 -11.31 -7.21 -23.79
CA ALA A 559 -10.94 -6.21 -24.77
C ALA A 559 -10.54 -6.90 -26.08
N VAL A 560 -10.97 -6.35 -27.22
CA VAL A 560 -10.63 -6.87 -28.55
C VAL A 560 -9.58 -5.98 -29.18
N ARG A 561 -8.39 -6.54 -29.43
CA ARG A 561 -7.31 -5.87 -30.13
C ARG A 561 -7.23 -6.36 -31.56
N ARG A 562 -7.13 -5.44 -32.52
CA ARG A 562 -7.09 -5.75 -33.96
C ARG A 562 -5.84 -5.18 -34.59
N MET A 563 -5.27 -5.92 -35.52
CA MET A 563 -4.05 -5.52 -36.22
C MET A 563 -4.32 -4.33 -37.13
N ASP A 564 -3.57 -3.24 -36.92
CA ASP A 564 -3.58 -2.02 -37.71
C ASP A 564 -2.14 -1.74 -38.17
N ARG A 565 -1.83 -2.10 -39.43
CA ARG A 565 -0.48 -1.93 -39.99
C ARG A 565 -0.09 -0.46 -40.13
N GLU A 566 -1.04 0.43 -40.42
CA GLU A 566 -0.76 1.85 -40.62
C GLU A 566 -0.47 2.54 -39.28
N ARG A 567 -1.29 2.30 -38.25
CA ARG A 567 -1.03 2.79 -36.89
C ARG A 567 0.29 2.26 -36.37
N ASN A 568 0.58 0.98 -36.60
CA ASN A 568 1.88 0.39 -36.27
C ASN A 568 3.03 1.10 -36.99
N HIS A 569 2.89 1.45 -38.27
CA HIS A 569 3.92 2.19 -39.00
C HIS A 569 4.16 3.58 -38.40
N ARG A 570 3.09 4.34 -38.13
CA ARG A 570 3.17 5.66 -37.49
C ARG A 570 3.87 5.61 -36.13
N ILE A 571 3.61 4.57 -35.32
CA ILE A 571 4.28 4.38 -34.03
C ILE A 571 5.79 4.14 -34.21
N ILE A 572 6.22 3.35 -35.20
CA ILE A 572 7.67 3.16 -35.49
C ILE A 572 8.32 4.50 -35.87
N GLU A 573 7.68 5.28 -36.73
CA GLU A 573 8.23 6.56 -37.18
C GLU A 573 8.36 7.56 -36.03
N ARG A 574 7.32 7.62 -35.18
CA ARG A 574 7.33 8.40 -33.94
C ARG A 574 8.44 7.95 -33.00
N GLU A 575 8.58 6.64 -32.74
CA GLU A 575 9.64 6.07 -31.90
C GLU A 575 11.04 6.41 -32.44
N ARG A 576 11.27 6.30 -33.75
CA ARG A 576 12.56 6.63 -34.38
C ARG A 576 12.91 8.11 -34.21
N THR A 577 11.93 8.98 -34.42
CA THR A 577 12.10 10.44 -34.26
C THR A 577 12.42 10.77 -32.80
N LEU A 578 11.66 10.17 -31.88
CA LEU A 578 11.83 10.39 -30.45
C LEU A 578 13.16 9.86 -29.91
N LYS A 579 13.65 8.70 -30.40
CA LYS A 579 14.98 8.19 -30.07
C LYS A 579 16.08 9.15 -30.49
N ARG A 580 15.98 9.76 -31.67
CA ARG A 580 16.95 10.79 -32.11
C ARG A 580 16.89 12.02 -31.19
N ARG A 581 15.68 12.48 -30.87
CA ARG A 581 15.45 13.59 -29.96
C ARG A 581 16.03 13.33 -28.57
N TRP A 582 15.77 12.14 -28.01
CA TRP A 582 16.32 11.67 -26.75
C TRP A 582 17.84 11.78 -26.73
N GLN A 583 18.52 11.20 -27.73
CA GLN A 583 19.98 11.22 -27.81
C GLN A 583 20.58 12.64 -27.85
N LEU A 584 19.83 13.63 -28.33
CA LEU A 584 20.29 15.02 -28.44
C LEU A 584 19.93 15.89 -27.23
N GLU A 585 18.78 15.63 -26.60
CA GLU A 585 18.16 16.59 -25.65
C GLU A 585 18.13 16.09 -24.20
N HIS A 586 18.19 14.77 -23.94
CA HIS A 586 17.81 14.22 -22.63
C HIS A 586 18.70 14.70 -21.47
N GLU A 587 20.01 14.87 -21.66
CA GLU A 587 20.92 15.36 -20.63
C GLU A 587 20.62 16.81 -20.24
N LYS A 588 20.34 17.66 -21.24
CA LYS A 588 19.94 19.06 -21.03
C LYS A 588 18.60 19.15 -20.30
N VAL A 589 17.65 18.30 -20.67
CA VAL A 589 16.33 18.23 -20.01
C VAL A 589 16.49 17.74 -18.57
N ALA A 590 17.33 16.74 -18.33
CA ALA A 590 17.59 16.23 -16.99
C ALA A 590 18.20 17.32 -16.09
N ALA A 591 19.18 18.07 -16.59
CA ALA A 591 19.74 19.21 -15.87
C ALA A 591 18.68 20.29 -15.56
N ALA A 592 17.79 20.59 -16.50
CA ALA A 592 16.71 21.55 -16.26
C ALA A 592 15.75 21.08 -15.15
N TYR A 593 15.39 19.78 -15.12
CA TYR A 593 14.59 19.23 -14.02
C TYR A 593 15.31 19.31 -12.68
N ALA A 594 16.59 18.96 -12.63
CA ALA A 594 17.40 19.07 -11.40
C ALA A 594 17.48 20.53 -10.90
N ASP A 595 17.66 21.50 -11.81
CA ASP A 595 17.70 22.93 -11.48
C ASP A 595 16.33 23.44 -10.97
N ALA A 596 15.23 22.95 -11.55
CA ALA A 596 13.87 23.33 -11.16
C ALA A 596 13.37 22.57 -9.91
N PHE A 597 14.03 21.50 -9.51
CA PHE A 597 13.58 20.60 -8.45
C PHE A 597 13.34 21.30 -7.10
N PRO A 598 14.24 22.17 -6.59
CA PRO A 598 13.99 22.91 -5.35
C PRO A 598 12.74 23.79 -5.41
N LYS A 599 12.39 24.30 -6.60
CA LYS A 599 11.16 25.08 -6.80
C LYS A 599 9.94 24.16 -6.80
N MET A 600 9.98 23.06 -7.56
CA MET A 600 8.87 22.11 -7.70
C MET A 600 8.43 21.47 -6.37
N THR A 601 9.36 21.29 -5.43
CA THR A 601 9.07 20.73 -4.10
C THR A 601 8.90 21.79 -3.01
N SER A 602 9.00 23.09 -3.36
CA SER A 602 8.89 24.17 -2.37
C SER A 602 7.46 24.40 -1.91
N ASP A 603 7.32 24.78 -0.64
CA ASP A 603 6.09 25.29 -0.04
C ASP A 603 5.49 26.43 -0.87
N ALA A 604 6.31 27.43 -1.24
CA ALA A 604 5.86 28.61 -1.99
C ALA A 604 5.25 28.26 -3.36
N TRP A 605 5.85 27.32 -4.09
CA TRP A 605 5.31 26.89 -5.38
C TRP A 605 3.98 26.15 -5.20
N TRP A 606 3.92 25.20 -4.27
CA TRP A 606 2.71 24.42 -4.02
C TRP A 606 1.54 25.28 -3.53
N ARG A 607 1.79 26.26 -2.65
CA ARG A 607 0.76 27.21 -2.23
C ARG A 607 0.20 28.00 -3.41
N GLY A 608 1.07 28.48 -4.30
CA GLY A 608 0.67 29.17 -5.53
C GLY A 608 -0.16 28.27 -6.45
N TYR A 609 0.29 27.03 -6.67
CA TYR A 609 -0.40 26.05 -7.52
C TYR A 609 -1.77 25.64 -6.96
N LEU A 610 -1.88 25.49 -5.64
CA LEU A 610 -3.10 25.13 -4.93
C LEU A 610 -4.03 26.32 -4.65
N GLY A 611 -3.65 27.53 -5.07
CA GLY A 611 -4.42 28.75 -4.82
C GLY A 611 -4.57 29.11 -3.33
N MET A 612 -3.60 28.70 -2.51
CA MET A 612 -3.53 29.06 -1.09
C MET A 612 -3.06 30.50 -0.94
N LYS A 613 -3.69 31.23 -0.01
CA LYS A 613 -3.39 32.65 0.26
C LYS A 613 -2.29 32.81 1.30
#